data_AF-A0A2Z3R256-F1
#
_entry.id   AF-A0A2Z3R256-F1
#
_cell.length_a   1.000
_cell.length_b   1.000
_cell.length_c   1.000
_cell.angle_alpha   90.00
_cell.angle_beta   90.00
_cell.angle_gamma   90.00
#
_symmetry.space_group_name_H-M   'P 1'
#
loop_
_entity.id
_entity.type
_entity.pdbx_description
1 polymer ?
#
loop_
_entity_poly.entity_id
_entity_poly.type
_entity_poly.pdbx_seq_one_letter_code
_entity_poly.pdbx_strand_id
1 'polypeptide(L)'
;MTERVLKKAILHRKNALFYRTLNGAYVGDTFMSLIHTAELNHVAPFEYLVALQRHGDAVAANPADWMPWNYQATLAQQNPGPEPPD
;
A
#
# COMPACT_ATOMS: atom_id res chain seq x y z
N MET A 1 5.04 -12.72 13.82
CA MET A 1 5.36 -12.18 12.47
C MET A 1 5.48 -10.64 12.43
N THR A 2 5.10 -9.91 13.48
CA THR A 2 5.05 -8.43 13.53
C THR A 2 6.41 -7.74 13.48
N GLU A 3 7.45 -8.33 14.07
CA GLU A 3 8.76 -7.67 14.22
C GLU A 3 9.54 -7.53 12.89
N ARG A 4 9.41 -8.52 11.98
CA ARG A 4 10.07 -8.47 10.65
C ARG A 4 9.43 -7.44 9.73
N VAL A 5 8.10 -7.31 9.79
CA VAL A 5 7.34 -6.33 9.00
C VAL A 5 7.65 -4.92 9.49
N LEU A 6 7.70 -4.72 10.81
CA LEU A 6 8.05 -3.44 11.42
C LEU A 6 9.48 -3.01 11.06
N LYS A 7 10.47 -3.91 11.16
CA LYS A 7 11.84 -3.62 10.73
C LYS A 7 11.94 -3.25 9.24
N LYS A 8 11.22 -3.95 8.36
CA LYS A 8 11.19 -3.61 6.92
C LYS A 8 10.54 -2.25 6.67
N ALA A 9 9.40 -1.95 7.31
CA ALA A 9 8.71 -0.68 7.16
C ALA A 9 9.60 0.50 7.62
N ILE A 10 10.28 0.35 8.75
CA ILE A 10 11.25 1.36 9.24
C ILE A 10 12.41 1.54 8.25
N LEU A 11 12.94 0.46 7.69
CA LEU A 11 14.04 0.51 6.72
C LEU A 11 13.62 1.15 5.38
N HIS A 12 12.43 0.81 4.87
CA HIS A 12 11.87 1.39 3.65
C HIS A 12 11.53 2.86 3.82
N ARG A 13 10.94 3.25 4.95
CA ARG A 13 10.69 4.66 5.32
C ARG A 13 11.99 5.46 5.30
N LYS A 14 13.08 4.88 5.82
CA LYS A 14 14.42 5.50 5.83
C LYS A 14 15.02 5.68 4.43
N ASN A 15 14.71 4.78 3.49
CA ASN A 15 15.11 4.89 2.08
C ASN A 15 14.22 5.85 1.26
N ALA A 16 12.91 5.86 1.51
CA ALA A 16 11.95 6.71 0.80
C ALA A 16 12.06 8.19 1.18
N LEU A 17 12.48 8.50 2.40
CA LEU A 17 12.68 9.87 2.89
C LEU A 17 13.92 10.59 2.30
N PHE A 18 14.70 9.93 1.42
CA PHE A 18 15.86 10.55 0.76
C PHE A 18 15.52 11.40 -0.48
N TYR A 19 14.25 11.65 -0.80
CA TYR A 19 13.88 12.62 -1.84
C TYR A 19 13.88 14.05 -1.29
N ARG A 20 15.08 14.64 -1.32
CA ARG A 20 15.44 16.01 -0.89
C ARG A 20 14.98 17.06 -1.91
N THR A 21 13.68 17.26 -2.10
CA THR A 21 13.08 18.39 -2.86
C THR A 21 11.69 18.75 -2.32
N LEU A 22 11.17 19.95 -2.63
CA LEU A 22 9.79 20.38 -2.31
C LEU A 22 8.72 19.38 -2.80
N ASN A 23 8.99 18.66 -3.90
CA ASN A 23 8.15 17.56 -4.37
C ASN A 23 8.13 16.37 -3.39
N GLY A 24 9.23 16.11 -2.68
CA GLY A 24 9.33 15.08 -1.65
C GLY A 24 8.48 15.35 -0.41
N ALA A 25 8.20 16.62 -0.09
CA ALA A 25 7.30 16.98 1.01
C ALA A 25 5.84 16.62 0.67
N TYR A 26 5.39 16.93 -0.55
CA TYR A 26 4.05 16.60 -1.01
C TYR A 26 3.82 15.09 -1.13
N VAL A 27 4.79 14.39 -1.72
CA VAL A 27 4.78 12.93 -1.83
C VAL A 27 4.85 12.30 -0.45
N GLY A 28 5.68 12.86 0.45
CA GLY A 28 5.80 12.42 1.84
C GLY A 28 4.51 12.60 2.62
N ASP A 29 3.81 13.73 2.47
CA ASP A 29 2.52 14.00 3.11
C ASP A 29 1.41 13.06 2.61
N THR A 30 1.42 12.78 1.30
CA THR A 30 0.53 11.78 0.68
C THR A 30 0.77 10.40 1.27
N PHE A 31 2.03 9.95 1.33
CA PHE A 31 2.38 8.67 1.96
C PHE A 31 2.05 8.66 3.46
N MET A 32 2.29 9.74 4.20
CA MET A 32 1.93 9.83 5.62
C MET A 32 0.42 9.70 5.83
N SER A 33 -0.38 10.37 5.00
CA SER A 33 -1.84 10.27 5.04
C SER A 33 -2.32 8.85 4.73
N LEU A 34 -1.74 8.19 3.72
CA LEU A 34 -2.06 6.80 3.38
C LEU A 34 -1.63 5.81 4.47
N ILE A 35 -0.44 5.98 5.05
CA ILE A 35 0.07 5.16 6.16
C ILE A 35 -0.86 5.32 7.37
N HIS A 36 -1.19 6.56 7.74
CA HIS A 36 -2.06 6.85 8.87
C HIS A 36 -3.46 6.26 8.67
N THR A 37 -4.02 6.38 7.47
CA THR A 37 -5.32 5.79 7.14
C THR A 37 -5.28 4.26 7.22
N ALA A 38 -4.20 3.63 6.74
CA ALA A 38 -4.02 2.18 6.86
C ALA A 38 -3.88 1.75 8.34
N GLU A 39 -3.14 2.49 9.17
CA GLU A 39 -3.01 2.21 10.60
C GLU A 39 -4.35 2.32 11.33
N LEU A 40 -5.16 3.36 11.03
CA LEU A 40 -6.51 3.52 11.57
C LEU A 40 -7.45 2.36 11.22
N ASN A 41 -7.22 1.72 10.08
CA ASN A 41 -7.99 0.57 9.62
C ASN A 41 -7.35 -0.77 10.01
N HIS A 42 -6.29 -0.77 10.85
CA HIS A 42 -5.52 -1.96 11.25
C HIS A 42 -4.92 -2.76 10.08
N VAL A 43 -4.68 -2.09 8.95
CA VAL A 43 -4.08 -2.66 7.75
C VAL A 43 -2.58 -2.43 7.78
N ALA A 44 -1.81 -3.40 7.29
CA ALA A 44 -0.36 -3.23 7.15
C ALA A 44 -0.05 -2.16 6.08
N PRO A 45 0.46 -0.97 6.46
CA PRO A 45 0.61 0.15 5.52
C PRO A 45 1.60 -0.18 4.40
N PHE A 46 2.61 -1.01 4.66
CA PHE A 46 3.56 -1.45 3.64
C PHE A 46 2.89 -2.31 2.56
N GLU A 47 2.13 -3.33 2.96
CA GLU A 47 1.42 -4.20 2.01
C GLU A 47 0.41 -3.40 1.19
N TYR A 48 -0.27 -2.46 1.83
CA TYR A 48 -1.20 -1.56 1.17
C TYR A 48 -0.51 -0.68 0.11
N LEU A 49 0.60 -0.02 0.45
CA LEU A 49 1.35 0.79 -0.50
C LEU A 49 1.96 -0.05 -1.65
N VAL A 50 2.42 -1.27 -1.37
CA VAL A 50 2.92 -2.19 -2.41
C VAL A 50 1.79 -2.60 -3.36
N ALA A 51 0.59 -2.86 -2.84
CA ALA A 51 -0.58 -3.16 -3.65
C ALA A 51 -0.96 -1.99 -4.56
N LEU A 52 -1.04 -0.77 -4.00
CA LEU A 52 -1.31 0.44 -4.78
C LEU A 52 -0.25 0.66 -5.88
N GLN A 53 1.03 0.43 -5.56
CA GLN A 53 2.12 0.60 -6.52
C GLN A 53 2.10 -0.44 -7.64
N ARG A 54 1.74 -1.69 -7.35
CA ARG A 54 1.62 -2.77 -8.35
C ARG A 54 0.42 -2.58 -9.27
N HIS A 55 -0.66 -2.03 -8.74
CA HIS A 55 -1.93 -1.91 -9.44
C HIS A 55 -2.28 -0.45 -9.75
N GLY A 56 -1.28 0.41 -9.94
CA GLY A 56 -1.47 1.86 -10.09
C GLY A 56 -2.47 2.26 -11.18
N ASP A 57 -2.54 1.50 -12.27
CA ASP A 57 -3.52 1.70 -13.35
C ASP A 57 -4.97 1.42 -12.87
N ALA A 58 -5.18 0.31 -12.16
CA ALA A 58 -6.47 -0.04 -11.58
C ALA A 58 -6.88 0.89 -10.43
N VAL A 59 -5.91 1.39 -9.66
CA VAL A 59 -6.12 2.42 -8.62
C VAL A 59 -6.57 3.73 -9.26
N ALA A 60 -5.95 4.15 -10.36
CA ALA A 60 -6.33 5.35 -11.09
C ALA A 60 -7.73 5.21 -11.71
N ALA A 61 -8.09 4.01 -12.19
CA ALA A 61 -9.39 3.72 -12.75
C ALA A 61 -10.51 3.72 -11.70
N ASN A 62 -10.30 3.12 -10.52
CA ASN A 62 -11.32 2.95 -9.47
C ASN A 62 -10.76 3.12 -8.05
N PRO A 63 -10.38 4.35 -7.62
CA PRO A 63 -9.70 4.57 -6.34
C PRO A 63 -10.52 4.16 -5.11
N ALA A 64 -11.86 4.16 -5.19
CA ALA A 64 -12.74 3.76 -4.10
C ALA A 64 -12.64 2.26 -3.74
N ASP A 65 -12.28 1.42 -4.72
CA ASP A 65 -12.10 -0.02 -4.53
C ASP A 65 -10.73 -0.33 -3.86
N TRP A 66 -9.77 0.57 -4.06
CA TRP A 66 -8.42 0.48 -3.50
C TRP A 66 -8.26 1.17 -2.15
N MET A 67 -9.35 1.50 -1.47
CA MET A 67 -9.32 1.96 -0.08
C MET A 67 -8.76 0.88 0.85
N PRO A 68 -8.16 1.23 2.01
CA PRO A 68 -7.48 0.26 2.87
C PRO A 68 -8.41 -0.84 3.41
N TRP A 69 -9.73 -0.60 3.48
CA TRP A 69 -10.71 -1.62 3.86
C TRP A 69 -11.21 -2.50 2.70
N ASN A 70 -11.01 -2.10 1.43
CA ASN A 70 -11.52 -2.81 0.25
C ASN A 70 -10.41 -3.49 -0.57
N TYR A 71 -9.18 -2.98 -0.54
CA TYR A 71 -8.11 -3.40 -1.46
C TYR A 71 -7.80 -4.92 -1.42
N GLN A 72 -8.02 -5.59 -0.28
CA GLN A 72 -7.81 -7.05 -0.19
C GLN A 72 -8.82 -7.84 -1.01
N ALA A 73 -10.09 -7.40 -1.02
CA ALA A 73 -11.13 -8.00 -1.85
C ALA A 73 -10.83 -7.75 -3.32
N THR A 74 -10.42 -6.53 -3.68
CA THR A 74 -9.97 -6.17 -5.02
C THR A 74 -8.81 -7.02 -5.48
N LEU A 75 -7.78 -7.20 -4.64
CA LEU A 75 -6.63 -8.05 -4.93
C LEU A 75 -7.03 -9.51 -5.17
N ALA A 76 -7.96 -10.04 -4.37
CA ALA A 76 -8.48 -11.40 -4.53
C ALA A 76 -9.27 -11.57 -5.85
N GLN A 77 -9.98 -10.53 -6.29
CA GLN A 77 -10.67 -10.52 -7.58
C GLN A 77 -9.73 -10.36 -8.78
N GLN A 78 -8.65 -9.57 -8.63
CA GLN A 78 -7.67 -9.34 -9.70
C GLN A 78 -6.68 -10.49 -9.87
N ASN A 79 -6.45 -11.26 -8.81
CA ASN A 79 -5.63 -12.46 -8.85
C ASN A 79 -6.47 -13.66 -8.41
N PRO A 80 -7.40 -14.15 -9.26
CA PRO A 80 -7.98 -15.45 -9.03
C PRO A 80 -6.81 -16.44 -9.06
N GLY A 81 -6.48 -17.03 -7.91
CA GLY A 81 -5.52 -18.12 -7.87
C GLY A 81 -5.92 -19.20 -8.88
N PRO A 82 -4.96 -20.02 -9.36
CA PRO A 82 -5.26 -21.02 -10.38
C PRO A 82 -6.47 -21.82 -9.94
N GLU A 83 -7.49 -21.85 -10.80
CA GLU A 83 -8.70 -22.64 -10.62
C GLU A 83 -8.32 -24.05 -10.19
N PRO A 84 -9.00 -24.65 -9.19
CA PRO A 84 -8.73 -26.03 -8.84
C PRO A 84 -9.03 -26.89 -10.09
N PRO A 85 -8.13 -27.79 -10.50
CA PRO A 85 -8.44 -28.72 -11.58
C PRO A 85 -9.62 -29.60 -11.16
N ASP A 86 -10.60 -29.72 -12.06
CA ASP A 86 -11.72 -30.67 -12.00
C ASP A 86 -11.23 -32.12 -11.78
#